data_AF-A0A6P5GJ67-F1
#
_entry.id   AF-A0A6P5GJ67-F1
#
_cell.length_a   1.000
_cell.length_b   1.000
_cell.length_c   1.000
_cell.angle_alpha   90.00
_cell.angle_beta   90.00
_cell.angle_gamma   90.00
#
_symmetry.space_group_name_H-M   'P 1'
#
loop_
_entity.id
_entity.type
_entity.pdbx_description
1 polymer ?
#
loop_
_entity_poly.entity_id
_entity_poly.type
_entity_poly.pdbx_seq_one_letter_code
_entity_poly.pdbx_strand_id
1 'polypeptide(L)'
;MSKVRDRTEDFRDAVRVAALSHGYTESQLAALMASFIMHKAPRQSAFMKAALKTLESIKELERFIVKHRKDYVDLHRTTEQERDNIEHEVAVFVKVCKDQIDILKNRIHDEETEGSGRTWLQFRDDASHADMVAHKHGVVLILSEKLHSVTAQFDQLRSVRFQDAMNRVMPRRKVHRLPQPKSEASKSDLPKLGEQELSSGTIRVQEQLLDDETRALQVELTNLLDAVQETETKMVEMSALNHLMSTHVLQQAQQIEHLYEQAVEATNNVVLGNKELSQAIKRNSSSRTFLLLFFVVLTFSILFLDWYS
;
A
#
# COMPACT_ATOMS: atom_id res chain seq x y z
N MET A 1 -39.44 -10.42 -4.92
CA MET A 1 -38.09 -10.76 -4.45
C MET A 1 -38.10 -12.21 -3.96
N SER A 2 -37.52 -13.13 -4.71
CA SER A 2 -37.42 -14.54 -4.31
C SER A 2 -36.46 -14.67 -3.13
N LYS A 3 -36.96 -15.01 -1.94
CA LYS A 3 -36.12 -15.44 -0.81
C LYS A 3 -35.25 -16.59 -1.29
N VAL A 4 -33.94 -16.39 -1.35
CA VAL A 4 -32.97 -17.46 -1.56
C VAL A 4 -33.14 -18.42 -0.39
N ARG A 5 -33.75 -19.57 -0.65
CA ARG A 5 -33.95 -20.62 0.36
C ARG A 5 -32.58 -21.27 0.60
N ASP A 6 -32.13 -21.25 1.85
CA ASP A 6 -30.93 -22.00 2.25
C ASP A 6 -31.17 -23.49 1.94
N ARG A 7 -30.33 -24.05 1.07
CA ARG A 7 -30.37 -25.44 0.59
C ARG A 7 -29.17 -26.23 1.09
N THR A 8 -28.45 -25.71 2.08
CA THR A 8 -27.29 -26.39 2.65
C THR A 8 -27.66 -27.76 3.22
N GLU A 9 -28.85 -27.91 3.82
CA GLU A 9 -29.36 -29.20 4.30
C GLU A 9 -29.65 -30.17 3.16
N ASP A 10 -30.38 -29.72 2.12
CA ASP A 10 -30.69 -30.55 0.95
C ASP A 10 -29.40 -31.07 0.29
N PHE A 11 -28.36 -30.23 0.25
CA PHE A 11 -27.03 -30.60 -0.24
C PHE A 11 -26.33 -31.63 0.67
N ARG A 12 -26.35 -31.43 1.99
CA ARG A 12 -25.78 -32.39 2.96
C ARG A 12 -26.43 -33.77 2.83
N ASP A 13 -27.75 -33.79 2.70
CA ASP A 13 -28.52 -35.03 2.56
C ASP A 13 -28.22 -35.73 1.22
N ALA A 14 -28.15 -34.98 0.12
CA ALA A 14 -27.75 -35.54 -1.18
C ALA A 14 -26.33 -36.13 -1.16
N VAL A 15 -25.38 -35.45 -0.51
CA VAL A 15 -24.01 -35.94 -0.35
C VAL A 15 -23.97 -37.19 0.52
N ARG A 16 -24.77 -37.27 1.58
CA ARG A 16 -24.87 -38.46 2.45
C ARG A 16 -25.37 -39.67 1.65
N VAL A 17 -26.44 -39.50 0.87
CA VAL A 17 -27.00 -40.55 0.01
C VAL A 17 -25.99 -41.01 -1.05
N ALA A 18 -25.30 -40.06 -1.70
CA ALA A 18 -24.28 -40.39 -2.68
C ALA A 18 -23.09 -41.14 -2.07
N ALA A 19 -22.60 -40.73 -0.91
CA ALA A 19 -21.49 -41.40 -0.21
C ALA A 19 -21.84 -42.84 0.17
N LEU A 20 -23.06 -43.08 0.68
CA LEU A 20 -23.56 -44.43 0.97
C LEU A 20 -23.64 -45.29 -0.29
N SER A 21 -24.10 -44.73 -1.42
CA SER A 21 -24.15 -45.45 -2.70
C SER A 21 -22.77 -45.84 -3.25
N HIS A 22 -21.71 -45.12 -2.85
CA HIS A 22 -20.32 -45.39 -3.23
C HIS A 22 -19.58 -46.27 -2.22
N GLY A 23 -20.27 -46.81 -1.21
CA GLY A 23 -19.70 -47.77 -0.25
C GLY A 23 -18.84 -47.14 0.85
N TYR A 24 -19.06 -45.87 1.19
CA TYR A 24 -18.35 -45.21 2.30
C TYR A 24 -18.71 -45.88 3.64
N THR A 25 -17.71 -46.10 4.49
CA THR A 25 -17.94 -46.62 5.86
C THR A 25 -18.58 -45.54 6.74
N GLU A 26 -19.24 -45.96 7.83
CA GLU A 26 -19.86 -45.04 8.79
C GLU A 26 -18.86 -44.01 9.36
N SER A 27 -17.61 -44.43 9.58
CA SER A 27 -16.50 -43.56 9.98
C SER A 27 -16.10 -42.54 8.91
N GLN A 28 -16.07 -42.93 7.63
CA GLN A 28 -15.77 -42.02 6.51
C GLN A 28 -16.91 -41.02 6.27
N LEU A 29 -18.16 -41.47 6.44
CA LEU A 29 -19.34 -40.62 6.35
C LEU A 29 -19.35 -39.57 7.47
N ALA A 30 -19.05 -39.97 8.71
CA ALA A 30 -18.94 -39.05 9.84
C ALA A 30 -17.83 -38.01 9.62
N ALA A 31 -16.66 -38.41 9.13
CA ALA A 31 -15.57 -37.51 8.79
C ALA A 31 -15.94 -36.52 7.67
N LEU A 32 -16.65 -37.00 6.65
CA LEU A 32 -17.11 -36.18 5.53
C LEU A 32 -18.19 -35.18 5.96
N MET A 33 -19.15 -35.59 6.79
CA MET A 33 -20.16 -34.70 7.39
C MET A 33 -19.52 -33.65 8.31
N ALA A 34 -18.52 -34.04 9.12
CA ALA A 34 -17.77 -33.12 9.98
C ALA A 34 -16.98 -32.06 9.18
N SER A 35 -16.53 -32.39 7.97
CA SER A 35 -15.83 -31.44 7.09
C SER A 35 -16.71 -30.30 6.56
N PHE A 36 -18.04 -30.48 6.56
CA PHE A 36 -18.99 -29.40 6.21
C PHE A 36 -19.26 -28.45 7.38
N ILE A 37 -18.97 -28.88 8.62
CA ILE A 37 -19.18 -28.10 9.84
C ILE A 37 -17.89 -27.33 10.17
N MET A 38 -16.75 -27.99 10.05
CA MET A 38 -15.45 -27.36 10.27
C MET A 38 -14.89 -26.86 8.95
N HIS A 39 -14.93 -25.54 8.73
CA HIS A 39 -14.17 -24.92 7.66
C HIS A 39 -12.71 -25.37 7.78
N LYS A 40 -12.25 -26.18 6.82
CA LYS A 40 -10.85 -26.57 6.74
C LYS A 40 -10.05 -25.29 6.63
N ALA A 41 -9.13 -25.07 7.58
CA ALA A 41 -8.29 -23.88 7.57
C ALA A 41 -7.66 -23.75 6.17
N PRO A 42 -7.81 -22.59 5.52
CA PRO A 42 -7.26 -22.40 4.19
C PRO A 42 -5.76 -22.71 4.26
N ARG A 43 -5.28 -23.56 3.34
CA ARG A 43 -3.85 -23.87 3.25
C ARG A 43 -3.11 -22.58 2.94
N GLN A 44 -2.57 -21.94 3.96
CA GLN A 44 -1.79 -20.71 3.78
C GLN A 44 -0.49 -21.07 3.07
N SER A 45 -0.37 -20.61 1.83
CA SER A 45 0.89 -20.70 1.08
C SER A 45 2.01 -19.97 1.84
N ALA A 46 3.27 -20.34 1.55
CA ALA A 46 4.41 -19.63 2.12
C ALA A 46 4.36 -18.12 1.80
N PHE A 47 3.86 -17.76 0.62
CA PHE A 47 3.55 -16.38 0.23
C PHE A 47 2.55 -15.72 1.18
N MET A 48 1.39 -16.35 1.42
CA MET A 48 0.35 -15.79 2.30
C MET A 48 0.86 -15.59 3.73
N LYS A 49 1.64 -16.54 4.26
CA LYS A 49 2.24 -16.40 5.60
C LYS A 49 3.20 -15.20 5.68
N ALA A 50 4.04 -15.02 4.65
CA ALA A 50 4.94 -13.88 4.58
C ALA A 50 4.16 -12.56 4.43
N ALA A 51 3.14 -12.50 3.59
CA ALA A 51 2.27 -11.34 3.43
C ALA A 51 1.55 -10.94 4.73
N LEU A 52 1.01 -11.91 5.47
CA LEU A 52 0.39 -11.66 6.77
C LEU A 52 1.40 -11.15 7.81
N LYS A 53 2.62 -11.67 7.80
CA LYS A 53 3.70 -11.17 8.67
C LYS A 53 4.05 -9.72 8.33
N THR A 54 4.17 -9.37 7.06
CA THR A 54 4.40 -7.98 6.62
C THR A 54 3.27 -7.06 7.06
N LEU A 55 2.01 -7.50 6.93
CA LEU A 55 0.85 -6.74 7.40
C LEU A 55 0.91 -6.48 8.92
N GLU A 56 1.34 -7.47 9.70
CA GLU A 56 1.50 -7.32 11.14
C GLU A 56 2.58 -6.29 11.50
N SER A 57 3.72 -6.30 10.80
CA SER A 57 4.76 -5.27 10.95
C SER A 57 4.26 -3.86 10.58
N ILE A 58 3.45 -3.72 9.53
CA ILE A 58 2.83 -2.42 9.17
C ILE A 58 1.89 -1.94 10.29
N LYS A 59 1.10 -2.85 10.89
CA LYS A 59 0.22 -2.52 12.02
C LYS A 59 1.00 -2.15 13.29
N GLU A 60 2.18 -2.72 13.49
CA GLU A 60 3.08 -2.32 14.58
C GLU A 60 3.58 -0.90 14.38
N LEU A 61 4.01 -0.56 13.16
CA LEU A 61 4.40 0.79 12.79
C LEU A 61 3.26 1.80 13.00
N GLU A 62 2.04 1.47 12.57
CA GLU A 62 0.87 2.33 12.78
C GLU A 62 0.60 2.57 14.28
N ARG A 63 0.62 1.50 15.09
CA ARG A 63 0.47 1.61 16.55
C ARG A 63 1.57 2.45 17.18
N PHE A 64 2.81 2.31 16.71
CA PHE A 64 3.95 3.10 17.16
C PHE A 64 3.74 4.59 16.87
N ILE A 65 3.39 4.95 15.63
CA ILE A 65 3.14 6.35 15.24
C ILE A 65 2.01 6.96 16.06
N VAL A 66 0.89 6.25 16.23
CA VAL A 66 -0.25 6.74 17.02
C VAL A 66 0.12 6.95 18.48
N LYS A 67 0.90 6.05 19.08
CA LYS A 67 1.37 6.14 20.46
C LYS A 67 2.27 7.35 20.67
N HIS A 68 3.21 7.58 19.75
CA HIS A 68 4.21 8.64 19.83
C HIS A 68 3.74 9.99 19.23
N ARG A 69 2.53 10.06 18.66
CA ARG A 69 2.01 11.28 18.01
C ARG A 69 2.07 12.52 18.90
N LYS A 70 1.61 12.42 20.15
CA LYS A 70 1.59 13.56 21.08
C LYS A 70 3.01 13.94 21.51
N ASP A 71 3.81 12.93 21.82
CA ASP A 71 5.21 13.08 22.22
C ASP A 71 6.04 13.72 21.10
N TYR A 72 5.70 13.47 19.84
CA TYR A 72 6.40 14.00 18.67
C TYR A 72 6.02 15.45 18.33
N VAL A 73 4.74 15.82 18.47
CA VAL A 73 4.25 17.18 18.13
C VAL A 73 4.45 18.17 19.28
N ASP A 74 4.27 17.74 20.53
CA ASP A 74 4.32 18.64 21.68
C ASP A 74 5.76 18.97 22.09
N LEU A 75 6.20 20.21 21.83
CA LEU A 75 7.56 20.67 22.09
C LEU A 75 7.99 20.53 23.57
N HIS A 76 7.05 20.62 24.51
CA HIS A 76 7.33 20.67 25.95
C HIS A 76 7.33 19.30 26.63
N ARG A 77 7.05 18.25 25.84
CA ARG A 77 6.85 16.89 26.34
C ARG A 77 8.05 15.98 26.08
N THR A 78 8.83 16.28 25.04
CA THR A 78 10.02 15.50 24.62
C THR A 78 11.17 16.40 24.23
N THR A 79 12.38 15.85 24.30
CA THR A 79 13.60 16.48 23.77
C THR A 79 13.69 16.32 22.25
N GLU A 80 14.51 17.16 21.58
CA GLU A 80 14.77 17.02 20.14
C GLU A 80 15.42 15.66 19.80
N GLN A 81 16.32 15.18 20.66
CA GLN A 81 16.95 13.86 20.51
C GLN A 81 15.94 12.71 20.53
N GLU A 82 14.93 12.76 21.41
CA GLU A 82 13.88 11.74 21.46
C GLU A 82 13.01 11.73 20.20
N ARG A 83 12.79 12.90 19.58
CA ARG A 83 12.04 12.99 18.31
C ARG A 83 12.85 12.44 17.15
N ASP A 84 14.14 12.73 17.09
CA ASP A 84 15.03 12.20 16.07
C ASP A 84 15.16 10.66 16.21
N ASN A 85 15.12 10.13 17.44
CA ASN A 85 15.03 8.68 17.67
C ASN A 85 13.71 8.10 17.13
N ILE A 86 12.56 8.77 17.36
CA ILE A 86 11.26 8.36 16.80
C ILE A 86 11.30 8.34 15.27
N GLU A 87 11.88 9.38 14.64
CA GLU A 87 12.04 9.44 13.18
C GLU A 87 12.93 8.32 12.66
N HIS A 88 14.04 8.04 13.33
CA HIS A 88 14.93 6.95 12.97
C HIS A 88 14.25 5.59 13.06
N GLU A 89 13.52 5.32 14.15
CA GLU A 89 12.76 4.08 14.31
C GLU A 89 11.71 3.92 13.20
N VAL A 90 10.93 4.97 12.90
CA VAL A 90 9.96 4.94 11.80
C VAL A 90 10.65 4.66 10.47
N ALA A 91 11.78 5.29 10.17
CA ALA A 91 12.52 5.06 8.94
C ALA A 91 13.01 3.61 8.82
N VAL A 92 13.50 3.01 9.91
CA VAL A 92 13.90 1.60 9.95
C VAL A 92 12.70 0.69 9.70
N PHE A 93 11.57 0.91 10.38
CA PHE A 93 10.35 0.12 10.17
C PHE A 93 9.84 0.19 8.72
N VAL A 94 9.79 1.38 8.14
CA VAL A 94 9.34 1.58 6.75
C VAL A 94 10.27 0.84 5.79
N LYS A 95 11.59 0.93 5.98
CA LYS A 95 12.58 0.22 5.16
C LYS A 95 12.40 -1.29 5.26
N VAL A 96 12.28 -1.84 6.47
CA VAL A 96 12.08 -3.28 6.67
C VAL A 96 10.78 -3.75 6.00
N CYS A 97 9.68 -3.02 6.16
CA CYS A 97 8.40 -3.38 5.53
C CYS A 97 8.50 -3.32 4.01
N LYS A 98 9.18 -2.31 3.46
CA LYS A 98 9.45 -2.20 2.02
C LYS A 98 10.24 -3.39 1.51
N ASP A 99 11.34 -3.76 2.16
CA ASP A 99 12.17 -4.89 1.76
C ASP A 99 11.36 -6.20 1.77
N GLN A 100 10.46 -6.40 2.74
CA GLN A 100 9.56 -7.57 2.76
C GLN A 100 8.57 -7.56 1.58
N ILE A 101 8.03 -6.39 1.21
CA ILE A 101 7.14 -6.25 0.05
C ILE A 101 7.90 -6.54 -1.24
N ASP A 102 9.13 -6.05 -1.38
CA ASP A 102 9.97 -6.30 -2.56
C ASP A 102 10.33 -7.79 -2.69
N ILE A 103 10.60 -8.49 -1.58
CA ILE A 103 10.77 -9.95 -1.58
C ILE A 103 9.50 -10.66 -2.07
N LEU A 104 8.32 -10.22 -1.62
CA LEU A 104 7.05 -10.80 -2.08
C LEU A 104 6.84 -10.56 -3.58
N LYS A 105 7.17 -9.36 -4.07
CA LYS A 105 7.10 -9.01 -5.49
C LYS A 105 8.03 -9.88 -6.34
N ASN A 106 9.30 -10.01 -5.94
CA ASN A 106 10.28 -10.80 -6.69
C ASN A 106 9.88 -12.28 -6.76
N ARG A 107 9.32 -12.84 -5.69
CA ARG A 107 8.78 -14.21 -5.70
C ARG A 107 7.69 -14.42 -6.74
N ILE A 108 6.86 -13.41 -7.02
CA ILE A 108 5.84 -13.51 -8.06
C ILE A 108 6.49 -13.50 -9.44
N HIS A 109 7.47 -12.62 -9.66
CA HIS A 109 8.19 -12.54 -10.94
C HIS A 109 9.01 -13.81 -11.25
N ASP A 110 9.64 -14.41 -10.24
CA ASP A 110 10.37 -15.67 -10.37
C ASP A 110 9.43 -16.81 -10.78
N GLU A 111 8.23 -16.90 -10.17
CA GLU A 111 7.22 -17.90 -10.53
C GLU A 111 6.67 -17.69 -11.96
N GLU A 112 6.50 -16.45 -12.41
CA GLU A 112 6.06 -16.13 -13.78
C GLU A 112 7.12 -16.53 -14.83
N THR A 113 8.38 -16.23 -14.56
CA THR A 113 9.50 -16.53 -15.48
C THR A 113 9.80 -18.03 -15.56
N GLU A 114 9.72 -18.76 -14.44
CA GLU A 114 9.85 -20.22 -14.42
C GLU A 114 8.68 -20.94 -15.11
N GLY A 115 7.46 -20.40 -15.01
CA GLY A 115 6.27 -20.93 -15.69
C GLY A 115 6.33 -20.79 -17.21
N SER A 116 6.88 -19.67 -17.70
CA SER A 116 6.95 -19.38 -19.14
C SER A 116 7.95 -20.28 -19.91
N GLY A 117 8.83 -21.03 -19.23
CA GLY A 117 9.79 -21.94 -19.87
C GLY A 117 9.24 -23.34 -20.23
N ARG A 118 8.01 -23.68 -19.83
CA ARG A 118 7.39 -25.02 -19.99
C ARG A 118 6.23 -25.05 -21.01
N THR A 119 6.25 -24.13 -21.96
CA THR A 119 5.12 -23.72 -22.83
C THR A 119 4.45 -24.80 -23.68
N TRP A 120 5.01 -25.99 -23.86
CA TRP A 120 4.46 -26.94 -24.84
C TRP A 120 3.35 -27.88 -24.33
N LEU A 121 3.11 -28.01 -23.01
CA LEU A 121 2.19 -29.02 -22.46
C LEU A 121 1.04 -28.51 -21.56
N GLN A 122 0.81 -27.20 -21.45
CA GLN A 122 0.01 -26.65 -20.33
C GLN A 122 -1.29 -25.91 -20.69
N PHE A 123 -2.01 -26.30 -21.75
CA PHE A 123 -3.28 -25.67 -22.14
C PHE A 123 -4.47 -25.85 -21.16
N ARG A 124 -4.27 -26.48 -19.99
CA ARG A 124 -5.36 -26.80 -19.04
C ARG A 124 -5.25 -26.12 -17.68
N ASP A 125 -4.10 -25.51 -17.37
CA ASP A 125 -3.80 -24.91 -16.04
C ASP A 125 -3.79 -23.37 -16.05
N ASP A 126 -3.72 -22.75 -17.23
CA ASP A 126 -3.48 -21.30 -17.40
C ASP A 126 -4.48 -20.39 -16.68
N ALA A 127 -5.78 -20.75 -16.64
CA ALA A 127 -6.78 -19.91 -15.99
C ALA A 127 -6.60 -19.84 -14.46
N SER A 128 -6.33 -20.99 -13.83
CA SER A 128 -6.09 -21.03 -12.38
C SER A 128 -4.77 -20.37 -11.97
N HIS A 129 -3.79 -20.38 -12.88
CA HIS A 129 -2.51 -19.71 -12.71
C HIS A 129 -2.65 -18.19 -12.79
N ALA A 130 -3.37 -17.68 -13.80
CA ALA A 130 -3.65 -16.25 -13.95
C ALA A 130 -4.42 -15.68 -12.73
N ASP A 131 -5.46 -16.39 -12.27
CA ASP A 131 -6.21 -15.99 -11.07
C ASP A 131 -5.33 -15.92 -9.81
N MET A 132 -4.43 -16.90 -9.65
CA MET A 132 -3.51 -16.95 -8.51
C MET A 132 -2.46 -15.83 -8.57
N VAL A 133 -1.90 -15.56 -9.75
CA VAL A 133 -0.94 -14.47 -9.97
C VAL A 133 -1.57 -13.10 -9.75
N ALA A 134 -2.79 -12.88 -10.27
CA ALA A 134 -3.55 -11.66 -10.04
C ALA A 134 -3.86 -11.46 -8.54
N HIS A 135 -4.27 -12.54 -7.85
CA HIS A 135 -4.47 -12.50 -6.40
C HIS A 135 -3.17 -12.13 -5.65
N LYS A 136 -2.02 -12.73 -5.98
CA LYS A 136 -0.73 -12.41 -5.33
C LYS A 136 -0.32 -10.95 -5.56
N HIS A 137 -0.47 -10.44 -6.79
CA HIS A 137 -0.23 -9.03 -7.08
C HIS A 137 -1.17 -8.11 -6.31
N GLY A 138 -2.47 -8.44 -6.23
CA GLY A 138 -3.44 -7.69 -5.44
C GLY A 138 -3.06 -7.60 -3.95
N VAL A 139 -2.54 -8.70 -3.37
CA VAL A 139 -2.04 -8.69 -1.98
C VAL A 139 -0.85 -7.74 -1.83
N VAL A 140 0.11 -7.76 -2.75
CA VAL A 140 1.27 -6.84 -2.73
C VAL A 140 0.83 -5.38 -2.81
N LEU A 141 -0.13 -5.06 -3.69
CA LEU A 141 -0.66 -3.69 -3.79
C LEU A 141 -1.31 -3.22 -2.49
N ILE A 142 -2.15 -4.06 -1.87
CA ILE A 142 -2.79 -3.72 -0.60
C ILE A 142 -1.74 -3.45 0.48
N LEU A 143 -0.67 -4.26 0.55
CA LEU A 143 0.42 -4.03 1.50
C LEU A 143 1.17 -2.72 1.21
N SER A 144 1.50 -2.45 -0.04
CA SER A 144 2.17 -1.22 -0.46
C SER A 144 1.32 0.02 -0.15
N GLU A 145 0.02 -0.03 -0.43
CA GLU A 145 -0.94 1.05 -0.14
C GLU A 145 -1.06 1.29 1.37
N LYS A 146 -1.16 0.22 2.18
CA LYS A 146 -1.22 0.34 3.64
C LYS A 146 0.05 0.93 4.21
N LEU A 147 1.22 0.49 3.76
CA LEU A 147 2.50 1.05 4.19
C LEU A 147 2.61 2.53 3.79
N HIS A 148 2.22 2.87 2.57
CA HIS A 148 2.22 4.27 2.10
C HIS A 148 1.27 5.16 2.93
N SER A 149 0.07 4.68 3.24
CA SER A 149 -0.89 5.41 4.08
C SER A 149 -0.32 5.72 5.46
N VAL A 150 0.35 4.76 6.09
CA VAL A 150 0.98 4.93 7.41
C VAL A 150 2.17 5.90 7.34
N THR A 151 3.03 5.78 6.32
CA THR A 151 4.13 6.72 6.11
C THR A 151 3.65 8.14 5.84
N ALA A 152 2.59 8.31 5.04
CA ALA A 152 2.00 9.61 4.74
C ALA A 152 1.41 10.29 5.99
N GLN A 153 0.80 9.53 6.89
CA GLN A 153 0.35 10.05 8.19
C GLN A 153 1.51 10.58 9.02
N PHE A 154 2.64 9.88 9.03
CA PHE A 154 3.83 10.34 9.75
C PHE A 154 4.46 11.59 9.12
N ASP A 155 4.56 11.64 7.78
CA ASP A 155 5.05 12.81 7.06
C ASP A 155 4.20 14.06 7.34
N GLN A 156 2.88 13.90 7.49
CA GLN A 156 2.00 15.00 7.90
C GLN A 156 2.36 15.54 9.29
N LEU A 157 2.63 14.66 10.27
CA LEU A 157 3.06 15.08 11.61
C LEU A 157 4.39 15.84 11.56
N ARG A 158 5.32 15.35 10.74
CA ARG A 158 6.63 15.98 10.55
C ARG A 158 6.54 17.34 9.88
N SER A 159 5.65 17.50 8.89
CA SER A 159 5.38 18.80 8.25
C SER A 159 4.85 19.83 9.26
N VAL A 160 3.98 19.43 10.19
CA VAL A 160 3.49 20.32 11.27
C VAL A 160 4.65 20.76 12.18
N ARG A 161 5.50 19.82 12.63
CA ARG A 161 6.71 20.14 13.42
C ARG A 161 7.60 21.15 12.70
N PHE A 162 7.85 20.91 11.41
CA PHE A 162 8.72 21.76 10.61
C PHE A 162 8.14 23.17 10.45
N GLN A 163 6.84 23.26 10.16
CA GLN A 163 6.16 24.55 10.07
C GLN A 163 6.22 25.33 11.39
N ASP A 164 6.08 24.66 12.53
CA ASP A 164 6.22 25.26 13.85
C ASP A 164 7.67 25.70 14.16
N ALA A 165 8.67 24.95 13.71
CA ALA A 165 10.07 25.32 13.82
C ALA A 165 10.40 26.56 12.97
N MET A 166 9.93 26.61 11.72
CA MET A 166 10.09 27.78 10.83
C MET A 166 9.40 29.02 11.41
N ASN A 167 8.17 28.88 11.92
CA ASN A 167 7.41 29.97 12.52
C ASN A 167 8.09 30.55 13.78
N ARG A 168 8.94 29.77 14.45
CA ARG A 168 9.75 30.21 15.61
C ARG A 168 11.02 30.92 15.21
N VAL A 169 11.72 30.38 14.22
CA VAL A 169 12.98 30.94 13.70
C VAL A 169 12.76 32.25 12.94
N MET A 170 11.55 32.46 12.41
CA MET A 170 11.11 33.77 11.92
C MET A 170 10.27 34.50 12.97
N PRO A 171 10.84 35.07 14.04
CA PRO A 171 10.06 35.96 14.89
C PRO A 171 9.55 37.10 14.01
N ARG A 172 8.23 37.35 14.05
CA ARG A 172 7.61 38.54 13.47
C ARG A 172 8.49 39.72 13.84
N ARG A 173 9.11 40.32 12.81
CA ARG A 173 9.91 41.54 12.85
C ARG A 173 9.04 42.66 13.44
N LYS A 174 8.87 42.67 14.76
CA LYS A 174 8.43 43.85 15.50
C LYS A 174 9.63 44.78 15.44
N VAL A 175 9.72 45.52 14.34
CA VAL A 175 10.57 46.69 14.22
C VAL A 175 10.30 47.50 15.47
N HIS A 176 11.24 47.47 16.42
CA HIS A 176 11.19 48.31 17.60
C HIS A 176 11.36 49.73 17.06
N ARG A 177 10.23 50.42 16.90
CA ARG A 177 10.21 51.80 16.44
C ARG A 177 10.85 52.61 17.56
N LEU A 178 12.13 52.94 17.40
CA LEU A 178 12.85 53.82 18.32
C LEU A 178 12.01 55.08 18.58
N PRO A 179 11.95 55.58 19.83
CA PRO A 179 11.24 56.82 20.12
C PRO A 179 11.85 57.95 19.29
N GLN A 180 11.04 58.58 18.44
CA GLN A 180 11.45 59.81 17.75
C GLN A 180 11.80 60.88 18.78
N PRO A 181 12.99 61.50 18.73
CA PRO A 181 13.24 62.71 19.50
C PRO A 181 12.37 63.82 18.92
N LYS A 182 11.50 64.38 19.76
CA LYS A 182 10.70 65.56 19.42
C LYS A 182 11.66 66.71 19.10
N SER A 183 11.61 67.21 17.87
CA SER A 183 12.25 68.47 17.50
C SER A 183 11.47 69.63 18.14
N GLU A 184 12.02 70.22 19.20
CA GLU A 184 11.76 71.61 19.53
C GLU A 184 12.88 72.46 18.97
N ALA A 185 12.52 73.35 18.04
CA ALA A 185 13.39 74.37 17.51
C ALA A 185 13.43 75.55 18.49
N SER A 186 14.62 75.99 18.91
CA SER A 186 14.89 77.42 19.09
C SER A 186 16.39 77.72 19.15
N LYS A 187 16.76 78.82 18.49
CA LYS A 187 18.07 79.49 18.44
C LYS A 187 18.41 80.03 19.86
N SER A 188 19.62 80.37 20.28
CA SER A 188 20.77 81.01 19.62
C SER A 188 22.00 81.00 20.56
N ASP A 189 23.15 81.38 19.98
CA ASP A 189 24.32 82.03 20.60
C ASP A 189 25.49 81.20 21.16
N LEU A 190 26.63 81.40 20.51
CA LEU A 190 28.01 81.06 20.92
C LEU A 190 28.58 82.21 21.79
N PRO A 191 29.57 82.00 22.68
CA PRO A 191 30.93 81.70 22.21
C PRO A 191 31.83 80.78 23.07
N LYS A 192 32.74 80.12 22.35
CA LYS A 192 34.04 79.47 22.69
C LYS A 192 34.55 79.59 24.14
N LEU A 193 34.92 78.46 24.76
CA LEU A 193 36.34 78.09 25.05
C LEU A 193 36.41 76.67 25.69
N GLY A 194 37.23 75.79 25.12
CA GLY A 194 37.95 74.72 25.81
C GLY A 194 37.14 73.58 26.46
N GLU A 195 36.89 72.52 25.69
CA GLU A 195 37.01 71.13 26.18
C GLU A 195 37.19 70.21 24.96
N GLN A 196 38.44 69.82 24.74
CA GLN A 196 38.82 68.70 23.90
C GLN A 196 38.36 67.39 24.57
N GLU A 197 38.12 66.37 23.74
CA GLU A 197 38.21 64.92 24.03
C GLU A 197 36.95 64.12 24.42
N LEU A 198 35.87 64.67 24.98
CA LEU A 198 34.77 63.79 25.45
C LEU A 198 33.77 63.34 24.35
N SER A 199 33.58 64.10 23.27
CA SER A 199 32.56 63.80 22.25
C SER A 199 32.99 62.76 21.20
N SER A 200 34.29 62.63 20.91
CA SER A 200 34.79 61.61 19.97
C SER A 200 34.79 60.21 20.58
N GLY A 201 34.92 60.10 21.91
CA GLY A 201 34.83 58.82 22.62
C GLY A 201 33.42 58.24 22.56
N THR A 202 32.39 59.05 22.81
CA THR A 202 30.98 58.58 22.79
C THR A 202 30.52 58.16 21.40
N ILE A 203 30.89 58.89 20.34
CA ILE A 203 30.54 58.54 18.95
C ILE A 203 31.25 57.25 18.51
N ARG A 204 32.53 57.09 18.87
CA ARG A 204 33.28 55.85 18.58
C ARG A 204 32.76 54.64 19.34
N VAL A 205 32.39 54.82 20.60
CA VAL A 205 31.75 53.76 21.41
C VAL A 205 30.39 53.39 20.83
N GLN A 206 29.63 54.34 20.30
CA GLN A 206 28.35 54.09 19.65
C GLN A 206 28.50 53.39 18.29
N GLU A 207 29.47 53.77 17.45
CA GLU A 207 29.81 53.05 16.22
C GLU A 207 30.30 51.62 16.51
N GLN A 208 31.13 51.46 17.53
CA GLN A 208 31.67 50.15 17.92
C GLN A 208 30.57 49.23 18.48
N LEU A 209 29.60 49.79 19.21
CA LEU A 209 28.44 49.04 19.71
C LEU A 209 27.47 48.65 18.57
N LEU A 210 27.33 49.49 17.55
CA LEU A 210 26.57 49.15 16.33
C LEU A 210 27.29 48.10 15.47
N ASP A 211 28.62 48.14 15.41
CA ASP A 211 29.43 47.12 14.71
C ASP A 211 29.37 45.78 15.45
N ASP A 212 29.38 45.78 16.79
CA ASP A 212 29.18 44.58 17.60
C ASP A 212 27.74 44.03 17.47
N GLU A 213 26.71 44.89 17.43
CA GLU A 213 25.32 44.47 17.24
C GLU A 213 25.09 43.89 15.83
N THR A 214 25.68 44.50 14.79
CA THR A 214 25.59 43.96 13.43
C THR A 214 26.35 42.64 13.28
N ARG A 215 27.51 42.47 13.93
CA ARG A 215 28.21 41.19 14.00
C ARG A 215 27.40 40.14 14.76
N ALA A 216 26.79 40.49 15.88
CA ALA A 216 25.91 39.60 16.64
C ALA A 216 24.71 39.12 15.80
N LEU A 217 24.07 40.05 15.07
CA LEU A 217 22.97 39.74 14.16
C LEU A 217 23.41 38.87 12.97
N GLN A 218 24.61 39.09 12.42
CA GLN A 218 25.17 38.24 11.36
C GLN A 218 25.41 36.82 11.86
N VAL A 219 25.96 36.67 13.07
CA VAL A 219 26.17 35.36 13.68
C VAL A 219 24.84 34.66 13.95
N GLU A 220 23.84 35.38 14.46
CA GLU A 220 22.50 34.84 14.67
C GLU A 220 21.87 34.39 13.35
N LEU A 221 21.90 35.22 12.30
CA LEU A 221 21.38 34.87 10.97
C LEU A 221 22.11 33.67 10.35
N THR A 222 23.42 33.56 10.54
CA THR A 222 24.21 32.43 10.04
C THR A 222 23.80 31.14 10.76
N ASN A 223 23.68 31.20 12.10
CA ASN A 223 23.22 30.06 12.89
C ASN A 223 21.77 29.66 12.53
N LEU A 224 20.89 30.62 12.25
CA LEU A 224 19.53 30.35 11.80
C LEU A 224 19.50 29.72 10.41
N LEU A 225 20.35 30.18 9.49
CA LEU A 225 20.48 29.58 8.15
C LEU A 225 20.99 28.15 8.22
N ASP A 226 22.03 27.88 9.01
CA ASP A 226 22.56 26.53 9.19
C ASP A 226 21.51 25.59 9.78
N ALA A 227 20.76 26.05 10.79
CA ALA A 227 19.65 25.29 11.37
C ALA A 227 18.53 25.02 10.34
N VAL A 228 18.16 26.02 9.53
CA VAL A 228 17.14 25.85 8.49
C VAL A 228 17.62 24.86 7.42
N GLN A 229 18.87 24.96 6.97
CA GLN A 229 19.44 24.06 5.95
C GLN A 229 19.55 22.61 6.44
N GLU A 230 19.93 22.40 7.70
CA GLU A 230 19.94 21.05 8.31
C GLU A 230 18.51 20.49 8.42
N THR A 231 17.55 21.32 8.80
CA THR A 231 16.14 20.87 8.90
C THR A 231 15.52 20.60 7.52
N GLU A 232 15.89 21.37 6.48
CA GLU A 232 15.44 21.17 5.10
C GLU A 232 15.98 19.85 4.53
N THR A 233 17.28 19.58 4.70
CA THR A 233 17.90 18.33 4.20
C THR A 233 17.26 17.09 4.84
N LYS A 234 17.03 17.10 6.15
CA LYS A 234 16.31 16.03 6.86
C LYS A 234 14.87 15.85 6.34
N MET A 235 14.18 16.94 5.95
CA MET A 235 12.85 16.85 5.34
C MET A 235 12.89 16.18 3.96
N VAL A 236 13.86 16.53 3.12
CA VAL A 236 13.94 16.05 1.73
C VAL A 236 14.18 14.54 1.65
N GLU A 237 15.06 13.97 2.48
CA GLU A 237 15.44 12.55 2.37
C GLU A 237 14.26 11.59 2.58
N MET A 238 13.46 11.79 3.63
CA MET A 238 12.30 10.92 3.92
C MET A 238 11.12 11.22 2.98
N SER A 239 10.96 12.49 2.56
CA SER A 239 9.97 12.85 1.54
C SER A 239 10.29 12.19 0.20
N ALA A 240 11.58 12.01 -0.14
CA ALA A 240 11.99 11.27 -1.32
C ALA A 240 11.65 9.77 -1.19
N LEU A 241 11.85 9.17 -0.01
CA LEU A 241 11.45 7.78 0.24
C LEU A 241 9.94 7.59 0.05
N ASN A 242 9.12 8.47 0.64
CA ASN A 242 7.67 8.38 0.51
C ASN A 242 7.22 8.61 -0.94
N HIS A 243 7.83 9.56 -1.65
CA HIS A 243 7.57 9.78 -3.07
C HIS A 243 7.89 8.54 -3.93
N LEU A 244 9.05 7.90 -3.70
CA LEU A 244 9.41 6.65 -4.38
C LEU A 244 8.42 5.51 -4.07
N MET A 245 7.82 5.50 -2.88
CA MET A 245 6.77 4.53 -2.57
C MET A 245 5.47 4.84 -3.30
N SER A 246 5.06 6.11 -3.40
CA SER A 246 3.90 6.51 -4.19
C SER A 246 4.03 6.09 -5.66
N THR A 247 5.21 6.27 -6.25
CA THR A 247 5.45 5.87 -7.65
C THR A 247 5.39 4.36 -7.82
N HIS A 248 5.96 3.59 -6.88
CA HIS A 248 5.86 2.12 -6.90
C HIS A 248 4.42 1.62 -6.73
N VAL A 249 3.62 2.23 -5.83
CA VAL A 249 2.20 1.87 -5.66
C VAL A 249 1.42 2.13 -6.96
N LEU A 250 1.64 3.29 -7.59
CA LEU A 250 0.98 3.64 -8.85
C LEU A 250 1.34 2.66 -9.98
N GLN A 251 2.63 2.33 -10.12
CA GLN A 251 3.09 1.37 -11.12
C GLN A 251 2.48 -0.03 -10.88
N GLN A 252 2.39 -0.46 -9.63
CA GLN A 252 1.78 -1.76 -9.26
C GLN A 252 0.29 -1.79 -9.59
N ALA A 253 -0.44 -0.70 -9.34
CA ALA A 253 -1.87 -0.62 -9.65
C ALA A 253 -2.15 -0.84 -11.14
N GLN A 254 -1.37 -0.20 -12.02
CA GLN A 254 -1.51 -0.37 -13.47
C GLN A 254 -1.20 -1.80 -13.93
N GLN A 255 -0.17 -2.44 -13.35
CA GLN A 255 0.16 -3.84 -13.66
C GLN A 255 -0.98 -4.80 -13.27
N ILE A 256 -1.67 -4.54 -12.15
CA ILE A 256 -2.80 -5.36 -11.68
C ILE A 256 -4.02 -5.23 -12.58
N GLU A 257 -4.33 -4.03 -13.08
CA GLU A 257 -5.46 -3.86 -14.01
C GLU A 257 -5.28 -4.76 -15.25
N HIS A 258 -4.08 -4.77 -15.83
CA HIS A 258 -3.80 -5.62 -16.97
C HIS A 258 -3.89 -7.13 -16.64
N LEU A 259 -3.30 -7.54 -15.51
CA LEU A 259 -3.38 -8.93 -15.04
C LEU A 259 -4.82 -9.37 -14.74
N TYR A 260 -5.64 -8.45 -14.22
CA TYR A 260 -7.05 -8.70 -13.94
C TYR A 260 -7.87 -8.88 -15.22
N GLU A 261 -7.64 -8.05 -16.25
CA GLU A 261 -8.25 -8.24 -17.57
C GLU A 261 -7.91 -9.62 -18.15
N GLN A 262 -6.65 -10.03 -18.06
CA GLN A 262 -6.20 -11.36 -18.52
C GLN A 262 -6.86 -12.50 -17.73
N ALA A 263 -6.97 -12.38 -16.41
CA ALA A 263 -7.62 -13.38 -15.56
C ALA A 263 -9.12 -13.51 -15.88
N VAL A 264 -9.81 -12.39 -16.10
CA VAL A 264 -11.22 -12.36 -16.51
C VAL A 264 -11.40 -12.99 -17.89
N GLU A 265 -10.52 -12.69 -18.86
CA GLU A 265 -10.56 -13.28 -20.19
C GLU A 265 -10.33 -14.79 -20.13
N ALA A 266 -9.32 -15.25 -19.37
CA ALA A 266 -9.04 -16.67 -19.17
C ALA A 266 -10.24 -17.40 -18.54
N THR A 267 -10.86 -16.81 -17.51
CA THR A 267 -12.06 -17.34 -16.88
C THR A 267 -13.23 -17.44 -17.88
N ASN A 268 -13.44 -16.38 -18.69
CA ASN A 268 -14.48 -16.37 -19.70
C ASN A 268 -14.25 -17.46 -20.77
N ASN A 269 -13.01 -17.65 -21.21
CA ASN A 269 -12.63 -18.69 -22.15
C ASN A 269 -12.89 -20.10 -21.60
N VAL A 270 -12.62 -20.35 -20.32
CA VAL A 270 -12.95 -21.64 -19.67
C VAL A 270 -14.46 -21.86 -19.59
N VAL A 271 -15.24 -20.82 -19.26
CA VAL A 271 -16.71 -20.90 -19.21
C VAL A 271 -17.29 -21.20 -20.59
N LEU A 272 -16.83 -20.49 -21.63
CA LEU A 272 -17.21 -20.79 -23.01
C LEU A 272 -16.80 -22.21 -23.40
N GLY A 273 -15.56 -22.62 -23.12
CA GLY A 273 -15.07 -23.97 -23.40
C GLY A 273 -15.91 -25.06 -22.75
N ASN A 274 -16.31 -24.89 -21.49
CA ASN A 274 -17.20 -25.82 -20.79
C ASN A 274 -18.60 -25.87 -21.42
N LYS A 275 -19.12 -24.74 -21.89
CA LYS A 275 -20.39 -24.67 -22.61
C LYS A 275 -20.32 -25.44 -23.93
N GLU A 276 -19.25 -25.26 -24.69
CA GLU A 276 -19.03 -25.97 -25.96
C GLU A 276 -18.81 -27.48 -25.73
N LEU A 277 -18.06 -27.87 -24.70
CA LEU A 277 -17.93 -29.28 -24.28
C LEU A 277 -19.28 -29.90 -23.92
N SER A 278 -20.10 -29.20 -23.14
CA SER A 278 -21.44 -29.67 -22.77
C SER A 278 -22.34 -29.83 -24.01
N GLN A 279 -22.27 -28.89 -24.95
CA GLN A 279 -22.98 -28.99 -26.23
C GLN A 279 -22.50 -30.16 -27.07
N ALA A 280 -21.18 -30.39 -27.15
CA ALA A 280 -20.59 -31.51 -27.87
C ALA A 280 -21.02 -32.87 -27.28
N ILE A 281 -21.04 -33.00 -25.95
CA ILE A 281 -21.52 -34.21 -25.26
C ILE A 281 -23.01 -34.47 -25.58
N LYS A 282 -23.85 -33.43 -25.53
CA LYS A 282 -25.28 -33.53 -25.89
C LYS A 282 -25.45 -33.96 -27.35
N ARG A 283 -24.68 -33.35 -28.26
CA ARG A 283 -24.73 -33.68 -29.70
C ARG A 283 -24.26 -35.11 -29.97
N ASN A 284 -23.24 -35.60 -29.28
CA ASN A 284 -22.78 -36.99 -29.38
C ASN A 284 -23.85 -38.00 -28.94
N SER A 285 -24.53 -37.74 -27.82
CA SER A 285 -25.64 -38.58 -27.34
C SER A 285 -26.81 -38.64 -28.33
N SER A 286 -27.17 -37.48 -28.88
CA SER A 286 -28.22 -37.35 -29.91
C SER A 286 -27.87 -38.06 -31.22
N SER A 287 -26.60 -38.01 -31.65
CA SER A 287 -26.14 -38.69 -32.87
C SER A 287 -26.25 -40.22 -32.72
N ARG A 288 -25.87 -40.75 -31.56
CA ARG A 288 -25.97 -42.19 -31.27
C ARG A 288 -27.42 -42.69 -31.30
N THR A 289 -28.36 -41.91 -30.78
CA THR A 289 -29.79 -42.26 -30.82
C THR A 289 -30.35 -42.21 -32.24
N PHE A 290 -29.95 -41.21 -33.03
CA PHE A 290 -30.35 -41.12 -34.44
C PHE A 290 -29.83 -42.30 -35.28
N LEU A 291 -28.57 -42.69 -35.11
CA LEU A 291 -27.99 -43.85 -35.79
C LEU A 291 -28.71 -45.16 -35.43
N LEU A 292 -29.04 -45.38 -34.16
CA LEU A 292 -29.80 -46.56 -33.74
C LEU A 292 -31.19 -46.60 -34.38
N LEU A 293 -31.90 -45.47 -34.41
CA LEU A 293 -33.21 -45.38 -35.04
C LEU A 293 -33.12 -45.66 -36.55
N PHE A 294 -32.11 -45.13 -37.22
CA PHE A 294 -31.85 -45.39 -38.64
C PHE A 294 -31.68 -46.89 -38.93
N PHE A 295 -30.85 -47.59 -38.14
CA PHE A 295 -30.67 -49.04 -38.30
C PHE A 295 -31.97 -49.82 -38.04
N VAL A 296 -32.76 -49.43 -37.04
CA VAL A 296 -34.06 -50.07 -36.76
C VAL A 296 -34.99 -49.92 -37.97
N VAL A 297 -35.16 -48.70 -38.50
CA VAL A 297 -36.02 -48.45 -39.67
C VAL A 297 -35.53 -49.20 -40.91
N LEU A 298 -34.21 -49.24 -41.13
CA LEU A 298 -33.60 -49.97 -42.24
C LEU A 298 -33.88 -51.48 -42.14
N THR A 299 -33.72 -52.07 -40.95
CA THR A 299 -33.99 -53.51 -40.75
C THR A 299 -35.46 -53.86 -40.99
N PHE A 300 -36.40 -53.05 -40.49
CA PHE A 300 -37.83 -53.25 -40.77
C PHE A 300 -38.18 -53.07 -42.25
N SER A 301 -37.53 -52.12 -42.94
CA SER A 301 -37.75 -51.90 -44.37
C SER A 301 -37.29 -53.10 -45.20
N ILE A 302 -36.13 -53.68 -44.87
CA ILE A 302 -35.62 -54.90 -45.52
C ILE A 302 -36.54 -56.09 -45.25
N LEU A 303 -36.98 -56.27 -44.00
CA LEU A 303 -37.88 -57.36 -43.63
C LEU A 303 -39.25 -57.26 -44.33
N PHE A 304 -39.77 -56.05 -44.50
CA PHE A 304 -41.01 -55.81 -45.25
C PHE A 304 -40.83 -56.12 -46.74
N LEU A 305 -39.69 -55.74 -47.33
CA LEU A 305 -39.36 -56.05 -48.73
C LEU A 305 -39.22 -57.56 -48.95
N ASP A 306 -38.60 -58.27 -48.01
CA ASP A 306 -38.46 -59.73 -48.03
C ASP A 306 -39.82 -60.44 -47.89
N TRP A 307 -40.72 -59.90 -47.06
CA TRP A 307 -42.07 -60.44 -46.91
C TRP A 307 -42.98 -60.19 -48.12
N TYR A 308 -42.74 -59.11 -48.87
CA TYR A 308 -43.52 -58.74 -50.06
C TYR A 308 -42.99 -59.39 -51.35
N SER A 309 -41.74 -59.83 -51.37
CA SER A 309 -41.13 -60.61 -52.47
C SER A 309 -41.63 -62.05 -52.50
#